data_AF-A0A1C3KAU4-F1
#
_entry.id   AF-A0A1C3KAU4-F1
#
_cell.length_a   1.000
_cell.length_b   1.000
_cell.length_c   1.000
_cell.angle_alpha   90.00
_cell.angle_beta   90.00
_cell.angle_gamma   90.00
#
_symmetry.space_group_name_H-M   'P 1'
#
loop_
_entity.id
_entity.type
_entity.pdbx_description
1 polymer ?
#
loop_
_entity_poly.entity_id
_entity_poly.type
_entity_poly.pdbx_seq_one_letter_code
_entity_poly.pdbx_strand_id
1 'polypeptide(L)'
;MNCLKGLHHWTFHKFSYIFQAFYFFYLISGFLIIRFQSYFILEQYCRTSYRSFLCVLLFSSGILSFFTCSLSDPGKISLISLDKHMKFYSYDEIIFHANRKCETCHILKPARSKHCKYCSSCIPRYDHHCFLLNNCIGGYNSIYYFVFIYINIAITFYASYITSLCLYSIIKYENLLEATFIDKETKEVLPNTYLTIANYLFSKYSPTFSLFVISLFSFFFLILLFSHEMYFNFYLNITTNEKKKYSQLKNSFSLNKQFYNKGFIKNVKDVLFYKKNVNNFLKKIS
;
A
#
# COMPACT_ATOMS: atom_id res chain seq x y z
N MET A 1 -10.25 -32.66 11.11
CA MET A 1 -9.38 -31.45 11.12
C MET A 1 -8.82 -31.03 9.75
N ASN A 2 -8.71 -31.91 8.74
CA ASN A 2 -8.16 -31.55 7.41
C ASN A 2 -9.15 -30.82 6.49
N CYS A 3 -10.45 -31.08 6.59
CA CYS A 3 -11.48 -30.41 5.77
C CYS A 3 -11.63 -28.92 6.11
N LEU A 4 -11.61 -28.55 7.40
CA LEU A 4 -11.65 -27.16 7.86
C LEU A 4 -10.41 -26.34 7.46
N LYS A 5 -9.22 -26.98 7.44
CA LYS A 5 -7.99 -26.36 6.95
C LYS A 5 -8.03 -26.12 5.43
N GLY A 6 -8.58 -27.06 4.66
CA GLY A 6 -8.79 -26.91 3.22
C GLY A 6 -9.81 -25.82 2.87
N LEU A 7 -10.94 -25.78 3.58
CA LEU A 7 -11.97 -24.77 3.40
C LEU A 7 -11.45 -23.36 3.74
N HIS A 8 -10.74 -23.21 4.86
CA HIS A 8 -10.12 -21.94 5.27
C HIS A 8 -8.93 -21.56 4.37
N HIS A 9 -8.25 -22.49 3.70
CA HIS A 9 -7.25 -22.13 2.70
C HIS A 9 -7.91 -21.62 1.41
N TRP A 10 -8.97 -22.30 0.96
CA TRP A 10 -9.66 -22.00 -0.29
C TRP A 10 -10.49 -20.71 -0.25
N THR A 11 -11.26 -20.47 0.82
CA THR A 11 -12.06 -19.24 0.97
C THR A 11 -11.17 -17.99 1.00
N PHE A 12 -9.98 -18.07 1.59
CA PHE A 12 -9.07 -16.92 1.73
C PHE A 12 -8.17 -16.68 0.52
N HIS A 13 -7.83 -17.73 -0.23
CA HIS A 13 -7.22 -17.54 -1.55
C HIS A 13 -8.20 -16.81 -2.49
N LYS A 14 -9.47 -17.23 -2.50
CA LYS A 14 -10.55 -16.49 -3.19
C LYS A 14 -10.68 -15.06 -2.69
N PHE A 15 -10.61 -14.85 -1.37
CA PHE A 15 -10.65 -13.51 -0.76
C PHE A 15 -9.52 -12.60 -1.23
N SER A 16 -8.32 -13.13 -1.46
CA SER A 16 -7.18 -12.34 -1.97
C SER A 16 -7.39 -11.91 -3.43
N TYR A 17 -7.92 -12.78 -4.28
CA TYR A 17 -8.27 -12.43 -5.66
C TYR A 17 -9.36 -11.35 -5.76
N ILE A 18 -10.28 -11.31 -4.80
CA ILE A 18 -11.30 -10.25 -4.72
C ILE A 18 -10.65 -8.88 -4.50
N PHE A 19 -9.70 -8.75 -3.58
CA PHE A 19 -8.99 -7.47 -3.37
C PHE A 19 -8.18 -7.06 -4.60
N GLN A 20 -7.54 -8.02 -5.28
CA GLN A 20 -6.81 -7.76 -6.52
C GLN A 20 -7.75 -7.27 -7.62
N ALA A 21 -8.89 -7.93 -7.79
CA ALA A 21 -9.91 -7.52 -8.74
C ALA A 21 -10.42 -6.10 -8.46
N PHE A 22 -10.71 -5.78 -7.18
CA PHE A 22 -11.09 -4.42 -6.80
C PHE A 22 -9.99 -3.40 -7.09
N TYR A 23 -8.73 -3.71 -6.78
CA TYR A 23 -7.60 -2.83 -7.08
C TYR A 23 -7.49 -2.51 -8.57
N PHE A 24 -7.51 -3.54 -9.43
CA PHE A 24 -7.46 -3.34 -10.87
C PHE A 24 -8.72 -2.65 -11.42
N PHE A 25 -9.89 -2.93 -10.85
CA PHE A 25 -11.12 -2.21 -11.20
C PHE A 25 -10.97 -0.71 -10.93
N TYR A 26 -10.50 -0.31 -9.75
CA TYR A 26 -10.27 1.11 -9.42
C TYR A 26 -9.19 1.74 -10.29
N LEU A 27 -8.08 1.02 -10.54
CA LEU A 27 -6.98 1.52 -11.35
C LEU A 27 -7.40 1.73 -12.82
N ILE A 28 -8.08 0.75 -13.41
CA ILE A 28 -8.55 0.82 -14.80
C ILE A 28 -9.67 1.84 -14.96
N SER A 29 -10.68 1.83 -14.08
CA SER A 29 -11.77 2.81 -14.15
C SER A 29 -11.26 4.24 -13.97
N GLY A 30 -10.36 4.48 -13.01
CA GLY A 30 -9.70 5.77 -12.82
C GLY A 30 -8.93 6.23 -14.07
N PHE A 31 -8.16 5.32 -14.69
CA PHE A 31 -7.46 5.60 -15.94
C PHE A 31 -8.43 6.00 -17.06
N LEU A 32 -9.50 5.22 -17.26
CA LEU A 32 -10.49 5.46 -18.32
C LEU A 32 -11.23 6.77 -18.12
N ILE A 33 -11.67 7.08 -16.90
CA ILE A 33 -12.35 8.35 -16.57
C ILE A 33 -11.43 9.54 -16.86
N ILE A 34 -10.17 9.48 -16.41
CA ILE A 34 -9.21 10.56 -16.70
C ILE A 34 -9.00 10.70 -18.20
N ARG A 35 -8.78 9.58 -18.90
CA ARG A 35 -8.38 9.58 -20.31
C ARG A 35 -9.48 10.03 -21.27
N PHE A 36 -10.69 9.56 -21.04
CA PHE A 36 -11.81 9.71 -21.97
C PHE A 36 -12.84 10.75 -21.52
N GLN A 37 -12.84 11.15 -20.24
CA GLN A 37 -13.76 12.16 -19.74
C GLN A 37 -13.03 13.41 -19.29
N SER A 38 -12.13 13.31 -18.31
CA SER A 38 -11.47 14.50 -17.76
C SER A 38 -10.59 15.22 -18.78
N TYR A 39 -9.78 14.51 -19.57
CA TYR A 39 -9.00 15.14 -20.64
C TYR A 39 -9.85 15.64 -21.79
N PHE A 40 -10.92 14.93 -22.16
CA PHE A 40 -11.82 15.38 -23.22
C PHE A 40 -12.45 16.74 -22.87
N ILE A 41 -12.86 16.92 -21.60
CA ILE A 41 -13.37 18.20 -21.10
C ILE A 41 -12.24 19.24 -21.05
N LEU A 42 -11.08 18.89 -20.47
CA LEU A 42 -9.96 19.83 -20.33
C LEU A 42 -9.39 20.31 -21.67
N GLU A 43 -9.42 19.49 -22.72
CA GLU A 43 -8.96 19.86 -24.07
C GLU A 43 -9.78 20.99 -24.70
N GLN A 44 -11.03 21.19 -24.28
CA GLN A 44 -11.84 22.34 -24.69
C GLN A 44 -11.29 23.66 -24.14
N TYR A 45 -10.49 23.61 -23.08
CA TYR A 45 -10.04 24.78 -22.33
C TYR A 45 -8.52 24.97 -22.34
N CYS A 46 -7.74 23.89 -22.41
CA CYS A 46 -6.28 23.93 -22.34
C CYS A 46 -5.62 22.72 -23.04
N ARG A 47 -4.38 22.88 -23.49
CA ARG A 47 -3.63 21.77 -24.11
C ARG A 47 -3.17 20.76 -23.05
N THR A 48 -3.50 19.49 -23.24
CA THR A 48 -3.32 18.40 -22.27
C THR A 48 -2.24 17.38 -22.64
N SER A 49 -1.56 17.52 -23.78
CA SER A 49 -0.74 16.45 -24.39
C SER A 49 0.30 15.83 -23.45
N TYR A 50 1.07 16.64 -22.73
CA TYR A 50 2.09 16.15 -21.78
C TYR A 50 1.46 15.47 -20.54
N ARG A 51 0.30 15.97 -20.09
CA ARG A 51 -0.46 15.39 -18.97
C ARG A 51 -1.00 14.02 -19.36
N SER A 52 -1.51 13.89 -20.59
CA SER A 52 -1.99 12.61 -21.11
C SER A 52 -0.90 11.54 -21.13
N PHE A 53 0.32 11.89 -21.57
CA PHE A 53 1.46 10.99 -21.52
C PHE A 53 1.86 10.59 -20.09
N LEU A 54 1.93 11.57 -19.17
CA LEU A 54 2.21 11.30 -17.76
C LEU A 54 1.18 10.37 -17.12
N CYS A 55 -0.10 10.50 -17.49
CA CYS A 55 -1.17 9.61 -17.05
C CYS A 55 -0.87 8.15 -17.42
N VAL A 56 -0.54 7.88 -18.68
CA VAL A 56 -0.18 6.53 -19.14
C VAL A 56 1.00 5.99 -18.34
N LEU A 57 2.07 6.77 -18.19
CA LEU A 57 3.25 6.36 -17.43
C LEU A 57 2.93 6.01 -15.97
N LEU A 58 2.17 6.87 -15.27
CA LEU A 58 1.81 6.65 -13.87
C LEU A 58 0.97 5.39 -13.69
N PHE A 59 -0.09 5.20 -14.49
CA PHE A 59 -0.95 4.02 -14.37
C PHE A 59 -0.22 2.74 -14.78
N SER A 60 0.62 2.77 -15.81
CA SER A 60 1.51 1.65 -16.16
C SER A 60 2.49 1.32 -15.04
N SER A 61 3.06 2.33 -14.37
CA SER A 61 3.93 2.12 -13.20
C SER A 61 3.17 1.52 -12.01
N GLY A 62 1.88 1.84 -11.85
CA GLY A 62 0.98 1.21 -10.88
C GLY A 62 0.85 -0.29 -11.11
N ILE A 63 0.55 -0.68 -12.35
CA ILE A 63 0.46 -2.10 -12.75
C ILE A 63 1.81 -2.81 -12.53
N LEU A 64 2.90 -2.20 -13.00
CA LEU A 64 4.24 -2.78 -12.88
C LEU A 64 4.66 -2.96 -11.41
N SER A 65 4.45 -1.94 -10.57
CA SER A 65 4.80 -2.00 -9.15
C SER A 65 3.96 -3.02 -8.39
N PHE A 66 2.67 -3.16 -8.73
CA PHE A 66 1.81 -4.21 -8.19
C PHE A 66 2.38 -5.60 -8.48
N PHE A 67 2.66 -5.93 -9.75
CA PHE A 67 3.19 -7.24 -10.11
C PHE A 67 4.58 -7.48 -9.55
N THR A 68 5.44 -6.46 -9.58
CA THR A 68 6.78 -6.54 -9.00
C THR A 68 6.71 -6.90 -7.51
N CYS A 69 5.84 -6.23 -6.74
CA CYS A 69 5.70 -6.53 -5.33
C CYS A 69 4.96 -7.86 -5.07
N SER A 70 3.88 -8.15 -5.80
CA SER A 70 3.08 -9.37 -5.64
C SER A 70 3.88 -10.64 -5.97
N LEU A 71 4.72 -10.61 -7.01
CA LEU A 71 5.50 -11.77 -7.46
C LEU A 71 6.90 -11.85 -6.83
N SER A 72 7.33 -10.82 -6.10
CA SER A 72 8.64 -10.82 -5.44
C SER A 72 8.77 -11.92 -4.38
N ASP A 73 9.97 -12.46 -4.22
CA ASP A 73 10.27 -13.38 -3.11
C ASP A 73 10.34 -12.60 -1.78
N PRO A 74 9.50 -12.91 -0.78
CA PRO A 74 9.60 -12.31 0.55
C PRO A 74 10.82 -12.79 1.36
N GLY A 75 11.53 -13.80 0.84
CA GLY A 75 12.73 -14.40 1.43
C GLY A 75 12.41 -15.72 2.12
N LYS A 76 11.59 -16.59 1.51
CA LYS A 76 11.14 -17.85 2.16
C LYS A 76 12.34 -18.65 2.67
N ILE A 77 12.36 -18.92 3.98
CA ILE A 77 13.47 -19.60 4.64
C ILE A 77 13.41 -21.10 4.31
N SER A 78 14.43 -21.57 3.60
CA SER A 78 14.75 -22.98 3.40
C SER A 78 15.90 -23.41 4.30
N LEU A 79 16.13 -24.73 4.43
CA LEU A 79 17.26 -25.30 5.19
C LEU A 79 18.62 -24.73 4.72
N ILE A 80 18.78 -24.53 3.41
CA ILE A 80 20.01 -23.99 2.80
C ILE A 80 20.26 -22.53 3.23
N SER A 81 19.18 -21.76 3.43
CA SER A 81 19.25 -20.36 3.85
C SER A 81 19.21 -20.17 5.36
N LEU A 82 18.95 -21.23 6.14
CA LEU A 82 18.62 -21.11 7.56
C LEU A 82 19.76 -20.48 8.37
N ASP A 83 20.97 -21.02 8.24
CA ASP A 83 22.15 -20.54 8.98
C ASP A 83 22.44 -19.06 8.71
N LYS A 84 22.16 -18.61 7.48
CA LYS A 84 22.34 -17.22 7.06
C LYS A 84 21.47 -16.28 7.88
N HIS A 85 20.20 -16.63 8.04
CA HIS A 85 19.25 -15.81 8.77
C HIS A 85 19.43 -15.93 10.29
N MET A 86 19.85 -17.10 10.79
CA MET A 86 20.12 -17.32 12.22
C MET A 86 21.23 -16.40 12.75
N LYS A 87 22.28 -16.16 11.96
CA LYS A 87 23.42 -15.33 12.38
C LYS A 87 23.23 -13.83 12.15
N PHE A 88 22.26 -13.42 11.33
CA PHE A 88 22.17 -12.02 10.87
C PHE A 88 21.60 -11.05 11.92
N TYR A 89 20.63 -11.49 12.72
CA TYR A 89 20.06 -10.69 13.81
C TYR A 89 20.25 -11.41 15.14
N SER A 90 20.72 -10.67 16.15
CA SER A 90 20.71 -11.13 17.54
C SER A 90 19.28 -11.30 18.04
N TYR A 91 19.09 -12.23 18.97
CA TYR A 91 17.83 -12.44 19.67
C TYR A 91 17.67 -11.38 20.76
N ASP A 92 16.47 -10.80 20.88
CA ASP A 92 16.17 -9.82 21.93
C ASP A 92 15.79 -10.49 23.26
N GLU A 93 15.55 -11.79 23.25
CA GLU A 93 15.10 -12.60 24.39
C GLU A 93 13.84 -12.07 25.08
N ILE A 94 13.04 -11.28 24.35
CA ILE A 94 11.75 -10.73 24.79
C ILE A 94 10.63 -11.30 23.92
N ILE A 95 10.70 -11.06 22.60
CA ILE A 95 9.70 -11.53 21.63
C ILE A 95 10.28 -12.53 20.62
N PHE A 96 11.62 -12.62 20.56
CA PHE A 96 12.36 -13.61 19.81
C PHE A 96 13.42 -14.24 20.73
N HIS A 97 13.27 -15.53 20.97
CA HIS A 97 14.19 -16.32 21.80
C HIS A 97 15.00 -17.28 20.94
N ALA A 98 16.26 -17.51 21.33
CA ALA A 98 17.07 -18.56 20.76
C ALA A 98 16.40 -19.94 20.91
N ASN A 99 16.79 -20.90 20.06
CA ASN A 99 16.35 -22.30 20.08
C ASN A 99 14.84 -22.57 19.88
N ARG A 100 14.01 -21.55 19.65
CA ARG A 100 12.60 -21.72 19.28
C ARG A 100 12.47 -22.36 17.90
N LYS A 101 11.71 -23.45 17.78
CA LYS A 101 11.39 -24.08 16.48
C LYS A 101 10.03 -23.60 15.93
N CYS A 102 9.88 -23.71 14.61
CA CYS A 102 8.59 -23.62 13.95
C CYS A 102 7.93 -25.00 13.95
N GLU A 103 6.73 -25.08 14.51
CA GLU A 103 5.95 -26.32 14.56
C GLU A 103 5.54 -26.82 13.17
N THR A 104 5.32 -25.92 12.21
CA THR A 104 4.92 -26.28 10.84
C THR A 104 6.10 -26.59 9.93
N CYS A 105 7.16 -25.76 9.98
CA CYS A 105 8.31 -25.92 9.09
C CYS A 105 9.42 -26.81 9.68
N HIS A 106 9.35 -27.15 10.98
CA HIS A 106 10.35 -27.93 11.72
C HIS A 106 11.78 -27.38 11.69
N ILE A 107 11.94 -26.09 11.39
CA ILE A 107 13.23 -25.36 11.44
C ILE A 107 13.34 -24.52 12.72
N LEU A 108 14.57 -24.20 13.13
CA LEU A 108 14.82 -23.13 14.10
C LEU A 108 14.31 -21.80 13.53
N LYS A 109 13.77 -20.93 14.38
CA LYS A 109 13.28 -19.61 13.98
C LYS A 109 14.40 -18.59 14.11
N PRO A 110 14.88 -17.99 13.01
CA PRO A 110 15.73 -16.80 13.10
C PRO A 110 15.04 -15.67 13.85
N ALA A 111 15.81 -14.81 14.51
CA ALA A 111 15.27 -13.59 15.08
C ALA A 111 14.53 -12.76 14.02
N ARG A 112 13.43 -12.11 14.42
CA ARG A 112 12.55 -11.33 13.53
C ARG A 112 11.83 -12.13 12.43
N SER A 113 11.88 -13.46 12.45
CA SER A 113 11.13 -14.30 11.52
C SER A 113 9.75 -14.72 12.05
N LYS A 114 8.85 -15.10 11.14
CA LYS A 114 7.55 -15.69 11.49
C LYS A 114 7.08 -16.66 10.41
N HIS A 115 6.45 -17.75 10.83
CA HIS A 115 5.71 -18.63 9.92
C HIS A 115 4.44 -17.94 9.44
N CYS A 116 4.33 -17.72 8.13
CA CYS A 116 3.08 -17.30 7.52
C CYS A 116 2.31 -18.54 7.07
N LYS A 117 1.14 -18.76 7.67
CA LYS A 117 0.26 -19.87 7.30
C LYS A 117 -0.23 -19.82 5.85
N TYR A 118 -0.29 -18.62 5.26
CA TYR A 118 -0.77 -18.40 3.90
C TYR A 118 0.32 -18.70 2.86
N CYS A 119 1.57 -18.31 3.15
CA CYS A 119 2.70 -18.63 2.29
C CYS A 119 3.31 -20.01 2.59
N SER A 120 2.81 -20.71 3.61
CA SER A 120 3.31 -22.00 4.12
C SER A 120 4.84 -22.01 4.31
N SER A 121 5.38 -20.92 4.84
CA SER A 121 6.82 -20.72 4.96
C SER A 121 7.15 -19.76 6.09
N CYS A 122 8.32 -19.94 6.71
CA CYS A 122 8.91 -18.92 7.57
C CYS A 122 9.51 -17.81 6.70
N ILE A 123 9.20 -16.57 7.06
CA ILE A 123 9.66 -15.36 6.36
C ILE A 123 10.58 -14.58 7.31
N PRO A 124 11.78 -14.16 6.88
CA PRO A 124 12.72 -13.38 7.66
C PRO A 124 12.26 -11.93 7.69
N ARG A 125 12.54 -11.23 8.80
CA ARG A 125 12.07 -9.86 9.01
C ARG A 125 10.59 -9.70 8.63
N TYR A 126 9.76 -10.63 9.09
CA TYR A 126 8.36 -10.70 8.69
C TYR A 126 7.61 -9.46 9.17
N ASP A 127 6.95 -8.76 8.24
CA ASP A 127 6.13 -7.61 8.57
C ASP A 127 4.65 -8.00 8.64
N HIS A 128 4.07 -8.37 7.51
CA HIS A 128 2.70 -8.86 7.42
C HIS A 128 2.48 -9.71 6.17
N HIS A 129 1.31 -10.34 6.07
CA HIS A 129 0.83 -10.91 4.82
C HIS A 129 -0.17 -9.92 4.23
N CYS A 130 0.13 -9.39 3.05
CA CYS A 130 -0.70 -8.41 2.37
C CYS A 130 -1.70 -9.14 1.48
N PHE A 131 -2.98 -9.15 1.87
CA PHE A 131 -4.03 -9.82 1.11
C PHE A 131 -4.24 -9.19 -0.28
N LEU A 132 -4.06 -7.87 -0.40
CA LEU A 132 -4.10 -7.18 -1.69
C LEU A 132 -3.03 -7.69 -2.64
N LEU A 133 -1.80 -7.85 -2.17
CA LEU A 133 -0.70 -8.33 -3.01
C LEU A 133 -0.66 -9.86 -3.11
N ASN A 134 -1.51 -10.56 -2.35
CA ASN A 134 -1.48 -12.02 -2.16
C ASN A 134 -0.05 -12.54 -1.88
N ASN A 135 0.73 -11.78 -1.10
CA ASN A 135 2.12 -12.07 -0.81
C ASN A 135 2.50 -11.57 0.58
N CYS A 136 3.52 -12.19 1.18
CA CYS A 136 4.13 -11.67 2.39
C CYS A 136 4.99 -10.44 2.10
N ILE A 137 4.97 -9.47 3.01
CA ILE A 137 5.96 -8.42 3.08
C ILE A 137 6.97 -8.82 4.15
N GLY A 138 8.23 -8.98 3.72
CA GLY A 138 9.33 -9.45 4.54
C GLY A 138 10.64 -8.82 4.13
N GLY A 139 11.75 -9.41 4.59
CA GLY A 139 13.07 -8.85 4.37
C GLY A 139 13.45 -8.68 2.90
N TYR A 140 13.05 -9.58 1.99
CA TYR A 140 13.58 -9.56 0.62
C TYR A 140 12.77 -8.67 -0.34
N ASN A 141 11.59 -8.20 0.07
CA ASN A 141 10.69 -7.44 -0.80
C ASN A 141 10.09 -6.17 -0.20
N SER A 142 10.49 -5.78 1.02
CA SER A 142 10.11 -4.51 1.65
C SER A 142 10.28 -3.30 0.72
N ILE A 143 11.36 -3.22 -0.06
CA ILE A 143 11.60 -2.13 -1.01
C ILE A 143 10.50 -2.04 -2.08
N TYR A 144 10.07 -3.17 -2.62
CA TYR A 144 9.01 -3.20 -3.64
C TYR A 144 7.66 -2.79 -3.04
N TYR A 145 7.42 -3.12 -1.77
CA TYR A 145 6.21 -2.69 -1.06
C TYR A 145 6.18 -1.17 -0.85
N PHE A 146 7.30 -0.57 -0.42
CA PHE A 146 7.39 0.89 -0.26
C PHE A 146 7.26 1.62 -1.60
N VAL A 147 7.88 1.10 -2.67
CA VAL A 147 7.71 1.64 -4.03
C VAL A 147 6.25 1.53 -4.49
N PHE A 148 5.60 0.39 -4.25
CA PHE A 148 4.19 0.20 -4.58
C PHE A 148 3.30 1.23 -3.88
N ILE A 149 3.45 1.46 -2.57
CA ILE A 149 2.66 2.48 -1.85
C ILE A 149 2.95 3.87 -2.43
N TYR A 150 4.23 4.22 -2.65
CA TYR A 150 4.62 5.53 -3.17
C TYR A 150 4.02 5.81 -4.56
N ILE A 151 4.04 4.83 -5.47
CA ILE A 151 3.42 4.96 -6.79
C ILE A 151 1.90 5.13 -6.68
N ASN A 152 1.22 4.43 -5.77
CA ASN A 152 -0.22 4.62 -5.56
C ASN A 152 -0.55 5.98 -4.94
N ILE A 153 0.33 6.55 -4.10
CA ILE A 153 0.20 7.95 -3.65
C ILE A 153 0.30 8.90 -4.84
N ALA A 154 1.27 8.70 -5.73
CA ALA A 154 1.43 9.53 -6.92
C ALA A 154 0.22 9.43 -7.86
N ILE A 155 -0.33 8.23 -8.07
CA ILE A 155 -1.53 8.01 -8.90
C ILE A 155 -2.76 8.70 -8.30
N THR A 156 -2.99 8.54 -6.99
CA THR A 156 -4.15 9.15 -6.32
C THR A 156 -4.05 10.67 -6.25
N PHE A 157 -2.85 11.21 -6.00
CA PHE A 157 -2.57 12.64 -6.11
C PHE A 157 -2.87 13.15 -7.53
N TYR A 158 -2.34 12.47 -8.55
CA TYR A 158 -2.51 12.86 -9.94
C TYR A 158 -3.98 12.85 -10.37
N ALA A 159 -4.71 11.79 -10.02
CA ALA A 159 -6.13 11.67 -10.30
C ALA A 159 -6.92 12.80 -9.63
N SER A 160 -6.64 13.10 -8.35
CA SER A 160 -7.28 14.19 -7.62
C SER A 160 -6.97 15.54 -8.28
N TYR A 161 -5.72 15.80 -8.62
CA TYR A 161 -5.28 17.03 -9.29
C TYR A 161 -5.99 17.25 -10.64
N ILE A 162 -5.98 16.25 -11.53
CA ILE A 162 -6.58 16.38 -12.86
C ILE A 162 -8.10 16.55 -12.78
N THR A 163 -8.76 15.81 -11.90
CA THR A 163 -10.22 15.91 -11.72
C THR A 163 -10.60 17.24 -11.07
N SER A 164 -9.82 17.75 -10.10
CA SER A 164 -10.00 19.12 -9.56
C SER A 164 -9.87 20.19 -10.64
N LEU A 165 -8.86 20.10 -11.50
CA LEU A 165 -8.70 21.04 -12.62
C LEU A 165 -9.89 20.98 -13.58
N CYS A 166 -10.39 19.78 -13.87
CA CYS A 166 -11.55 19.57 -14.73
C CYS A 166 -12.80 20.23 -14.12
N LEU A 167 -13.10 19.97 -12.85
CA LEU A 167 -14.25 20.53 -12.15
C LEU A 167 -14.14 22.06 -12.02
N TYR A 168 -12.95 22.58 -11.71
CA TYR A 168 -12.71 24.02 -11.65
C TYR A 168 -12.95 24.69 -13.01
N SER A 169 -12.51 24.05 -14.11
CA SER A 169 -12.74 24.56 -15.45
C SER A 169 -14.24 24.62 -15.75
N ILE A 170 -15.00 23.57 -15.45
CA ILE A 170 -16.47 23.57 -15.61
C ILE A 170 -17.12 24.72 -14.83
N ILE A 171 -16.76 24.88 -13.55
CA ILE A 171 -17.29 25.98 -12.71
C ILE A 171 -17.04 27.34 -13.35
N LYS A 172 -15.82 27.56 -13.85
CA LYS A 172 -15.41 28.84 -14.44
C LYS A 172 -16.08 29.10 -15.80
N TYR A 173 -16.08 28.14 -16.71
CA TYR A 173 -16.54 28.33 -18.08
C TYR A 173 -18.05 28.25 -18.23
N GLU A 174 -18.75 27.48 -17.39
CA GLU A 174 -20.22 27.51 -17.31
C GLU A 174 -20.73 28.63 -16.39
N ASN A 175 -19.82 29.45 -15.81
CA ASN A 175 -20.12 30.53 -14.87
C ASN A 175 -21.06 30.11 -13.73
N LEU A 176 -20.81 28.93 -13.14
CA LEU A 176 -21.71 28.31 -12.16
C LEU A 176 -21.88 29.13 -10.87
N LEU A 177 -20.93 30.00 -10.56
CA LEU A 177 -21.00 30.90 -9.41
C LEU A 177 -22.06 32.00 -9.58
N GLU A 178 -22.47 32.31 -10.81
CA GLU A 178 -23.49 33.30 -11.12
C GLU A 178 -24.75 32.66 -11.75
N ALA A 179 -24.73 31.35 -11.96
CA ALA A 179 -25.83 30.62 -12.56
C ALA A 179 -27.06 30.54 -11.66
N THR A 180 -28.24 30.50 -12.29
CA THR A 180 -29.50 30.19 -11.60
C THR A 180 -29.79 28.70 -11.76
N PHE A 181 -29.97 28.00 -10.64
CA PHE A 181 -30.29 26.58 -10.63
C PHE A 181 -31.80 26.39 -10.48
N ILE A 182 -32.37 25.45 -11.23
CA ILE A 182 -33.81 25.16 -11.21
C ILE A 182 -34.00 23.68 -10.93
N ASP A 183 -34.87 23.34 -9.98
CA ASP A 183 -35.25 21.96 -9.71
C ASP A 183 -35.99 21.36 -10.92
N LYS A 184 -35.60 20.15 -11.31
CA LYS A 184 -36.15 19.52 -12.52
C LYS A 184 -37.63 19.14 -12.35
N GLU A 185 -38.04 18.77 -11.15
CA GLU A 185 -39.38 18.28 -10.81
C GLU A 185 -40.30 19.41 -10.38
N THR A 186 -39.90 20.20 -9.37
CA THR A 186 -40.76 21.25 -8.80
C THR A 186 -40.76 22.54 -9.62
N LYS A 187 -39.76 22.71 -10.51
CA LYS A 187 -39.50 23.95 -11.28
C LYS A 187 -39.18 25.16 -10.40
N GLU A 188 -38.89 24.94 -9.12
CA GLU A 188 -38.52 26.00 -8.20
C GLU A 188 -37.06 26.42 -8.41
N VAL A 189 -36.78 27.70 -8.16
CA VAL A 189 -35.41 28.24 -8.19
C VAL A 189 -34.68 27.81 -6.93
N LEU A 190 -33.57 27.11 -7.10
CA LEU A 190 -32.71 26.67 -6.02
C LEU A 190 -31.73 27.79 -5.62
N PRO A 191 -31.38 27.90 -4.33
CA PRO A 191 -30.38 28.87 -3.89
C PRO A 191 -29.02 28.51 -4.49
N ASN A 192 -28.30 29.51 -5.01
CA ASN A 192 -26.95 29.34 -5.55
C ASN A 192 -25.94 29.24 -4.40
N THR A 193 -25.78 28.02 -3.89
CA THR A 193 -24.82 27.67 -2.83
C THR A 193 -23.75 26.71 -3.35
N TYR A 194 -22.62 26.61 -2.66
CA TYR A 194 -21.60 25.61 -2.99
C TYR A 194 -22.13 24.17 -2.99
N LEU A 195 -23.13 23.86 -2.15
CA LEU A 195 -23.78 22.55 -2.14
C LEU A 195 -24.61 22.33 -3.40
N THR A 196 -25.35 23.34 -3.88
CA THR A 196 -26.10 23.29 -5.13
C THR A 196 -25.17 23.05 -6.33
N ILE A 197 -24.03 23.75 -6.37
CA ILE A 197 -23.00 23.56 -7.40
C ILE A 197 -22.41 22.14 -7.33
N ALA A 198 -22.10 21.65 -6.13
CA ALA A 198 -21.58 20.30 -5.95
C ALA A 198 -22.59 19.24 -6.41
N ASN A 199 -23.88 19.40 -6.08
CA ASN A 199 -24.96 18.52 -6.52
C ASN A 199 -25.13 18.57 -8.05
N TYR A 200 -25.04 19.74 -8.67
CA TYR A 200 -25.04 19.89 -10.11
C TYR A 200 -23.86 19.16 -10.77
N LEU A 201 -22.64 19.33 -10.25
CA LEU A 201 -21.44 18.67 -10.76
C LEU A 201 -21.53 17.15 -10.58
N PHE A 202 -22.06 16.67 -9.46
CA PHE A 202 -22.30 15.25 -9.23
C PHE A 202 -23.36 14.68 -10.18
N SER A 203 -24.43 15.42 -10.46
CA SER A 203 -25.50 14.98 -11.35
C SER A 203 -25.05 14.95 -12.82
N LYS A 204 -24.43 16.03 -13.32
CA LYS A 204 -24.05 16.18 -14.73
C LYS A 204 -22.70 15.53 -15.07
N TYR A 205 -21.75 15.53 -14.14
CA TYR A 205 -20.37 15.04 -14.33
C TYR A 205 -19.99 13.96 -13.30
N SER A 206 -20.94 13.05 -13.02
CA SER A 206 -20.85 12.05 -11.95
C SER A 206 -19.52 11.28 -11.88
N PRO A 207 -18.98 10.72 -12.99
CA PRO A 207 -17.75 9.93 -12.88
C PRO A 207 -16.52 10.77 -12.53
N THR A 208 -16.37 11.97 -13.11
CA THR A 208 -15.28 12.91 -12.78
C THR A 208 -15.38 13.37 -11.33
N PHE A 209 -16.58 13.74 -10.87
CA PHE A 209 -16.81 14.17 -9.49
C PHE A 209 -16.54 13.04 -8.49
N SER A 210 -17.05 11.84 -8.76
CA SER A 210 -16.83 10.66 -7.90
C SER A 210 -15.36 10.29 -7.84
N LEU A 211 -14.64 10.32 -8.96
CA LEU A 211 -13.20 10.06 -8.99
C LEU A 211 -12.42 11.11 -8.21
N PHE A 212 -12.80 12.40 -8.28
CA PHE A 212 -12.19 13.45 -7.45
C PHE A 212 -12.29 13.12 -5.96
N VAL A 213 -13.50 12.81 -5.47
CA VAL A 213 -13.73 12.50 -4.05
C VAL A 213 -12.96 11.25 -3.62
N ILE A 214 -13.05 10.16 -4.39
CA ILE A 214 -12.40 8.88 -4.06
C ILE A 214 -10.87 9.03 -4.07
N SER A 215 -10.31 9.70 -5.09
CA SER A 215 -8.87 9.88 -5.22
C SER A 215 -8.29 10.81 -4.16
N LEU A 216 -9.01 11.87 -3.79
CA LEU A 216 -8.61 12.78 -2.71
C LEU A 216 -8.55 12.06 -1.36
N PHE A 217 -9.61 11.32 -1.01
CA PHE A 217 -9.65 10.55 0.23
C PHE A 217 -8.54 9.48 0.25
N SER A 218 -8.39 8.76 -0.87
CA SER A 218 -7.36 7.73 -1.01
C SER A 218 -5.95 8.30 -0.88
N PHE A 219 -5.68 9.49 -1.44
CA PHE A 219 -4.39 10.16 -1.33
C PHE A 219 -4.02 10.45 0.14
N PHE A 220 -4.93 11.06 0.90
CA PHE A 220 -4.67 11.33 2.32
C PHE A 220 -4.52 10.05 3.14
N PHE A 221 -5.37 9.05 2.91
CA PHE A 221 -5.26 7.76 3.58
C PHE A 221 -3.92 7.08 3.31
N LEU A 222 -3.46 7.06 2.06
CA LEU A 222 -2.20 6.45 1.68
C LEU A 222 -0.99 7.22 2.23
N ILE A 223 -1.04 8.56 2.29
CA ILE A 223 0.01 9.36 2.95
C ILE A 223 0.10 9.03 4.44
N LEU A 224 -1.05 8.93 5.13
CA LEU A 224 -1.08 8.57 6.55
C LEU A 224 -0.51 7.16 6.78
N LEU A 225 -0.92 6.20 5.94
CA LEU A 225 -0.39 4.84 5.97
C LEU A 225 1.12 4.82 5.70
N PHE A 226 1.59 5.50 4.66
CA PHE A 226 3.01 5.56 4.31
C PHE A 226 3.83 6.22 5.43
N SER A 227 3.37 7.33 5.99
CA SER A 227 4.04 8.03 7.08
C SER A 227 4.15 7.16 8.33
N HIS A 228 3.10 6.40 8.64
CA HIS A 228 3.11 5.42 9.73
C HIS A 228 4.13 4.31 9.48
N GLU A 229 4.16 3.74 8.27
CA GLU A 229 5.14 2.72 7.90
C GLU A 229 6.58 3.25 7.94
N MET A 230 6.82 4.48 7.47
CA MET A 230 8.12 5.17 7.58
C MET A 230 8.55 5.31 9.04
N TYR A 231 7.66 5.76 9.91
CA TYR A 231 7.96 5.94 11.32
C TYR A 231 8.35 4.60 11.98
N PHE A 232 7.55 3.55 11.82
CA PHE A 232 7.86 2.26 12.45
C PHE A 232 9.08 1.58 11.81
N ASN A 233 9.19 1.52 10.49
CA ASN A 233 10.26 0.80 9.82
C ASN A 233 11.59 1.56 9.83
N PHE A 234 11.59 2.89 9.63
CA PHE A 234 12.84 3.65 9.44
C PHE A 234 13.25 4.40 10.71
N TYR A 235 12.30 4.96 11.46
CA TYR A 235 12.65 5.67 12.70
C TYR A 235 12.88 4.69 13.86
N LEU A 236 11.96 3.74 14.08
CA LEU A 236 12.04 2.79 15.19
C LEU A 236 12.71 1.44 14.84
N ASN A 237 12.79 1.09 13.56
CA ASN A 237 13.16 -0.25 13.08
C ASN A 237 12.31 -1.37 13.69
N ILE A 238 11.00 -1.21 13.68
CA ILE A 238 10.00 -2.15 14.19
C ILE A 238 9.05 -2.53 13.04
N THR A 239 8.85 -3.83 12.84
CA THR A 239 7.83 -4.37 11.94
C THR A 239 6.44 -4.33 12.57
N THR A 240 5.39 -4.35 11.76
CA THR A 240 3.99 -4.49 12.18
C THR A 240 3.76 -5.72 13.05
N ASN A 241 4.42 -6.84 12.74
CA ASN A 241 4.35 -8.04 13.56
C ASN A 241 4.99 -7.86 14.95
N GLU A 242 6.16 -7.21 15.02
CA GLU A 242 6.81 -6.88 16.29
C GLU A 242 5.98 -5.90 17.11
N LYS A 243 5.42 -4.86 16.48
CA LYS A 243 4.49 -3.93 17.12
C LYS A 243 3.33 -4.65 17.79
N LYS A 244 2.70 -5.59 17.08
CA LYS A 244 1.61 -6.42 17.63
C LYS A 244 2.09 -7.26 18.82
N LYS A 245 3.25 -7.92 18.72
CA LYS A 245 3.79 -8.70 19.84
C LYS A 245 4.10 -7.84 21.07
N TYR A 246 4.76 -6.69 20.89
CA TYR A 246 5.05 -5.78 21.99
C TYR A 246 3.79 -5.23 22.65
N SER A 247 2.71 -4.96 21.90
CA SER A 247 1.44 -4.52 22.48
C SER A 247 0.74 -5.57 23.35
N GLN A 248 1.03 -6.86 23.15
CA GLN A 248 0.46 -7.95 23.94
C GLN A 248 1.17 -8.15 25.29
N LEU A 249 2.39 -7.63 25.44
CA LEU A 249 3.21 -7.76 26.66
C LEU A 249 2.82 -6.75 27.76
N LYS A 250 1.51 -6.53 27.97
CA LYS A 250 0.80 -5.43 28.67
C LYS A 250 1.45 -4.69 29.87
N ASN A 251 2.51 -5.19 30.55
CA ASN A 251 2.95 -4.72 31.88
C ASN A 251 4.46 -4.51 32.10
N SER A 252 5.28 -4.20 31.10
CA SER A 252 6.73 -4.05 31.33
C SER A 252 7.27 -2.67 30.94
N PHE A 253 7.31 -1.78 31.94
CA PHE A 253 7.90 -0.42 31.86
C PHE A 253 9.38 -0.42 31.45
N SER A 254 10.07 -1.56 31.52
CA SER A 254 11.50 -1.74 31.22
C SER A 254 11.81 -2.39 29.87
N LEU A 255 10.82 -2.62 28.99
CA LEU A 255 11.08 -3.25 27.68
C LEU A 255 11.90 -2.33 26.77
N ASN A 256 13.11 -2.76 26.41
CA ASN A 256 13.90 -2.11 25.37
C ASN A 256 13.31 -2.40 23.98
N LYS A 257 12.29 -1.63 23.59
CA LYS A 257 11.67 -1.68 22.25
C LYS A 257 12.59 -1.16 21.15
N GLN A 258 13.74 -0.59 21.49
CA GLN A 258 14.72 -0.04 20.55
C GLN A 258 15.89 -0.99 20.27
N PHE A 259 15.81 -2.26 20.70
CA PHE A 259 16.89 -3.24 20.53
C PHE A 259 17.45 -3.34 19.10
N TYR A 260 16.58 -3.28 18.08
CA TYR A 260 16.99 -3.32 16.68
C TYR A 260 17.21 -1.94 16.04
N ASN A 261 17.01 -0.84 16.78
CA ASN A 261 17.20 0.51 16.27
C ASN A 261 18.70 0.83 16.16
N LYS A 262 19.15 1.16 14.95
CA LYS A 262 20.55 1.47 14.61
C LYS A 262 20.73 2.96 14.24
N GLY A 263 19.69 3.78 14.39
CA GLY A 263 19.62 5.14 13.87
C GLY A 263 19.09 5.20 12.43
N PHE A 264 18.45 6.31 12.07
CA PHE A 264 17.61 6.46 10.87
C PHE A 264 18.26 5.92 9.58
N ILE A 265 19.45 6.40 9.22
CA ILE A 265 20.14 5.99 7.98
C ILE A 265 20.44 4.48 7.96
N LYS A 266 20.88 3.92 9.10
CA LYS A 266 21.19 2.49 9.20
C LYS A 266 19.91 1.66 9.15
N ASN A 267 18.82 2.13 9.75
CA ASN A 267 17.51 1.48 9.68
C ASN A 267 16.95 1.45 8.25
N VAL A 268 17.00 2.58 7.53
CA VAL A 268 16.59 2.64 6.11
C VAL A 268 17.36 1.60 5.30
N LYS A 269 18.68 1.50 5.48
CA LYS A 269 19.50 0.49 4.81
C LYS A 269 19.17 -0.93 5.24
N ASP A 270 18.89 -1.15 6.53
CA ASP A 270 18.48 -2.43 7.10
C ASP A 270 17.15 -2.92 6.50
N VAL A 271 16.21 -2.00 6.26
CA VAL A 271 14.89 -2.32 5.69
C VAL A 271 14.95 -2.49 4.18
N LEU A 272 15.44 -1.50 3.44
CA LEU A 272 15.35 -1.47 1.98
C LEU A 272 16.37 -2.37 1.27
N PHE A 273 17.49 -2.67 1.93
CA PHE A 273 18.58 -3.47 1.34
C PHE A 273 18.89 -4.72 2.16
N TYR A 274 17.93 -5.23 2.93
CA TYR A 274 18.08 -6.41 3.78
C TYR A 274 18.70 -7.61 3.04
N LYS A 275 18.19 -7.99 1.85
CA LYS A 275 18.73 -9.10 1.05
C LYS A 275 20.22 -8.93 0.73
N LYS A 276 20.62 -7.73 0.32
CA LYS A 276 22.02 -7.38 0.03
C LYS A 276 22.87 -7.47 1.30
N ASN A 277 22.36 -6.97 2.43
CA ASN A 277 23.06 -6.97 3.71
C ASN A 277 23.28 -8.39 4.24
N VAL A 278 22.27 -9.27 4.16
CA VAL A 278 22.41 -10.70 4.54
C VAL A 278 23.48 -11.39 3.71
N ASN A 279 23.47 -11.19 2.38
CA ASN A 279 24.47 -11.79 1.50
C ASN A 279 25.89 -11.26 1.77
N ASN A 280 26.04 -9.97 2.07
CA ASN A 280 27.34 -9.36 2.37
C ASN A 280 27.88 -9.77 3.74
N PHE A 281 27.01 -9.95 4.74
CA PHE A 281 27.41 -10.37 6.07
C PHE A 281 28.10 -11.75 6.05
N LEU A 282 27.61 -12.66 5.23
CA LEU A 282 28.19 -14.00 5.10
C LEU A 282 29.58 -13.99 4.48
N LYS A 283 29.80 -13.16 3.45
CA LYS A 283 31.13 -13.01 2.82
C LYS A 283 32.20 -12.50 3.79
N LYS A 284 31.80 -11.87 4.91
CA LYS A 284 32.73 -11.38 5.94
C LYS A 284 33.05 -12.43 7.01
N ILE A 285 32.27 -13.51 7.08
CA ILE A 285 32.36 -14.54 8.11
C ILE A 285 32.89 -15.86 7.52
N SER A 286 32.76 -16.06 6.20
CA SER A 286 33.46 -17.08 5.43
C SER A 286 34.90 -16.69 5.18
#